data_AF-A0A6G4A1K4-F1
#
_entry.id   AF-A0A6G4A1K4-F1
#
_cell.length_a   1.000
_cell.length_b   1.000
_cell.length_c   1.000
_cell.angle_alpha   90.00
_cell.angle_beta   90.00
_cell.angle_gamma   90.00
#
_symmetry.space_group_name_H-M   'P 1'
#
loop_
_entity.id
_entity.type
_entity.pdbx_description
1 polymer ?
#
loop_
_entity_poly.entity_id
_entity_poly.type
_entity_poly.pdbx_seq_one_letter_code
_entity_poly.pdbx_strand_id
1 'polypeptide(L)'
;MKLAYVNELPQKDQLAEFIQIYTNECIKFGIQTTSLHIQSPQCVISVYDDNVLVGIGCMDDVMHVHVRPAYRHRQIETTVHKLLQAEFKSLHALAK
;
A
#
# COMPACT_ATOMS: atom_id res chain seq x y z
N MET A 1 -13.90 -0.40 -13.72
CA MET A 1 -13.21 -0.88 -12.50
C MET A 1 -12.98 0.30 -11.58
N LYS A 2 -13.36 0.20 -10.31
CA LYS A 2 -13.34 1.29 -9.32
C LYS A 2 -12.40 0.90 -8.19
N LEU A 3 -11.33 1.68 -8.01
CA LEU A 3 -10.39 1.45 -6.92
C LEU A 3 -11.00 1.92 -5.59
N ALA A 4 -10.86 1.10 -4.55
CA ALA A 4 -11.21 1.44 -3.18
C ALA A 4 -9.94 1.65 -2.35
N TYR A 5 -9.87 2.76 -1.62
CA TYR A 5 -8.77 3.10 -0.71
C TYR A 5 -9.29 3.02 0.71
N VAL A 6 -8.66 2.20 1.55
CA VAL A 6 -9.12 1.88 2.91
C VAL A 6 -8.00 2.14 3.90
N ASN A 7 -8.26 2.91 4.94
CA ASN A 7 -7.32 3.16 6.05
C ASN A 7 -7.35 2.02 7.06
N GLU A 8 -7.00 0.81 6.59
CA GLU A 8 -6.99 -0.40 7.41
C GLU A 8 -5.93 -1.36 6.87
N LEU A 9 -5.34 -2.16 7.76
CA LEU A 9 -4.50 -3.28 7.35
C LEU A 9 -5.36 -4.30 6.60
N PRO A 10 -4.86 -4.85 5.48
CA PRO A 10 -5.56 -5.90 4.79
C PRO A 10 -5.61 -7.17 5.66
N GLN A 11 -6.55 -8.05 5.36
CA GLN A 11 -6.58 -9.36 6.00
C GLN A 11 -5.29 -10.13 5.72
N LYS A 12 -4.87 -10.98 6.67
CA LYS A 12 -3.60 -11.72 6.58
C LYS A 12 -3.47 -12.51 5.27
N ASP A 13 -4.55 -13.14 4.84
CA ASP A 13 -4.57 -13.95 3.61
C ASP A 13 -4.43 -13.07 2.35
N GLN A 14 -5.12 -11.93 2.32
CA GLN A 14 -5.02 -10.96 1.22
C GLN A 14 -3.62 -10.34 1.15
N LEU A 15 -2.99 -10.08 2.29
CA LEU A 15 -1.62 -9.56 2.33
C LEU A 15 -0.62 -10.60 1.82
N ALA A 16 -0.75 -11.86 2.25
CA ALA A 16 0.12 -12.94 1.80
C ALA A 16 -0.01 -13.17 0.28
N GLU A 17 -1.25 -13.19 -0.23
CA GLU A 17 -1.53 -13.28 -1.67
C GLU A 17 -0.93 -12.09 -2.42
N PHE A 18 -1.13 -10.86 -1.93
CA PHE A 18 -0.54 -9.68 -2.53
C PHE A 18 0.99 -9.75 -2.58
N ILE A 19 1.67 -10.11 -1.48
CA ILE A 19 3.12 -10.23 -1.43
C ILE A 19 3.60 -11.23 -2.48
N GLN A 20 2.94 -12.38 -2.59
CA GLN A 20 3.28 -13.41 -3.57
C GLN A 20 3.12 -12.89 -5.00
N ILE A 21 1.96 -12.29 -5.33
CA ILE A 21 1.68 -11.77 -6.68
C ILE A 21 2.62 -10.61 -7.03
N TYR A 22 2.76 -9.64 -6.13
CA TYR A 22 3.65 -8.49 -6.29
C TYR A 22 5.09 -8.93 -6.55
N THR A 23 5.59 -9.89 -5.76
CA THR A 23 6.96 -10.41 -5.92
C THR A 23 7.14 -11.09 -7.27
N ASN A 24 6.19 -11.93 -7.67
CA ASN A 24 6.21 -12.60 -8.97
C ASN A 24 6.15 -11.60 -10.14
N GLU A 25 5.30 -10.58 -10.05
CA GLU A 25 5.23 -9.51 -11.05
C GLU A 25 6.55 -8.74 -11.12
N CYS A 26 7.11 -8.32 -9.98
CA CYS A 26 8.37 -7.60 -9.95
C CYS A 26 9.52 -8.42 -10.55
N ILE A 27 9.64 -9.71 -10.24
CA ILE A 27 10.63 -10.60 -10.87
C ILE A 27 10.43 -10.64 -12.38
N LYS A 28 9.18 -10.82 -12.84
CA LYS A 28 8.84 -10.87 -14.27
C LYS A 28 9.19 -9.57 -15.00
N PHE A 29 9.04 -8.42 -14.35
CA PHE A 29 9.34 -7.10 -14.90
C PHE A 29 10.78 -6.63 -14.62
N GLY A 30 11.62 -7.44 -13.98
CA GLY A 30 13.00 -7.08 -13.63
C GLY A 30 13.12 -5.95 -12.59
N ILE A 31 12.07 -5.76 -11.77
CA ILE A 31 12.00 -4.73 -10.74
C ILE A 31 12.60 -5.30 -9.45
N GLN A 32 13.56 -4.60 -8.84
CA GLN A 32 14.02 -4.95 -7.49
C GLN A 32 12.89 -4.77 -6.49
N THR A 33 12.55 -5.85 -5.78
CA THR A 33 11.61 -5.81 -4.65
C THR A 33 12.37 -5.46 -3.37
N THR A 34 11.96 -4.41 -2.67
CA THR A 34 12.25 -4.25 -1.25
C THR A 34 11.35 -5.20 -0.44
N SER A 35 11.90 -5.81 0.59
CA SER A 35 11.13 -6.66 1.51
C SER A 35 9.98 -5.87 2.11
N LEU A 36 8.76 -6.38 1.96
CA LEU A 36 7.55 -5.76 2.51
C LEU A 36 7.48 -6.05 4.02
N HIS A 37 8.07 -5.18 4.84
CA HIS A 37 7.95 -5.26 6.29
C HIS A 37 6.88 -4.30 6.78
N ILE A 38 5.71 -4.83 7.11
CA ILE A 38 4.62 -4.07 7.72
C ILE A 38 4.52 -4.55 9.17
N GLN A 39 5.26 -3.90 10.06
CA GLN A 39 5.16 -4.16 11.50
C GLN A 39 4.63 -2.90 12.18
N SER A 40 3.37 -2.96 12.61
CA SER A 40 2.72 -1.90 13.41
C SER A 40 2.86 -0.48 12.84
N PRO A 41 2.45 -0.22 11.58
CA PRO A 41 2.57 1.10 11.00
C PRO A 41 1.67 2.11 11.72
N GLN A 42 2.09 3.36 11.81
CA GLN A 42 1.25 4.43 12.37
C GLN A 42 0.05 4.74 11.48
N CYS A 43 0.23 4.67 10.16
CA CYS A 43 -0.83 4.80 9.17
C CYS A 43 -0.68 3.71 8.10
N VAL A 44 -1.81 3.23 7.57
CA VAL A 44 -1.84 2.27 6.47
C VAL A 44 -2.93 2.66 5.48
N ILE A 45 -2.68 2.45 4.19
CA ILE A 45 -3.69 2.59 3.14
C ILE A 45 -3.63 1.34 2.27
N SER A 46 -4.69 0.55 2.33
CA SER A 46 -4.91 -0.61 1.46
C SER A 46 -5.70 -0.19 0.22
N VAL A 47 -5.31 -0.67 -0.95
CA VAL A 47 -5.94 -0.35 -2.22
C VAL A 47 -6.49 -1.62 -2.86
N TYR A 48 -7.79 -1.62 -3.16
CA TYR A 48 -8.49 -2.77 -3.74
C TYR A 48 -9.07 -2.46 -5.12
N ASP A 49 -9.03 -3.43 -6.03
CA ASP A 49 -9.83 -3.48 -7.25
C ASP A 49 -10.74 -4.72 -7.17
N ASP A 50 -12.06 -4.53 -7.13
CA ASP A 50 -13.07 -5.60 -7.00
C ASP A 50 -12.70 -6.67 -5.93
N ASN A 51 -12.36 -6.23 -4.71
CA ASN A 51 -11.89 -7.01 -3.55
C ASN A 51 -10.48 -7.61 -3.60
N VAL A 52 -9.76 -7.45 -4.70
CA VAL A 52 -8.36 -7.89 -4.80
C VAL A 52 -7.44 -6.78 -4.29
N LEU A 53 -6.54 -7.10 -3.37
CA LEU A 53 -5.53 -6.15 -2.92
C LEU A 53 -4.53 -5.90 -4.06
N VAL A 54 -4.45 -4.65 -4.52
CA VAL A 54 -3.60 -4.24 -5.65
C VAL A 54 -2.49 -3.28 -5.26
N GLY A 55 -2.57 -2.70 -4.07
CA GLY A 55 -1.51 -1.89 -3.50
C GLY A 55 -1.68 -1.71 -2.00
N ILE A 56 -0.57 -1.41 -1.34
CA ILE A 56 -0.52 -1.08 0.07
C ILE A 56 0.51 0.01 0.29
N GLY A 57 0.15 0.99 1.11
CA GLY A 57 1.08 1.97 1.64
C GLY A 57 1.06 1.96 3.15
N CYS A 58 2.21 2.15 3.77
CA CYS A 58 2.34 2.31 5.20
C CYS A 58 3.27 3.48 5.53
N MET A 59 3.01 4.12 6.66
CA MET A 59 3.83 5.18 7.19
C MET A 59 4.11 4.91 8.67
N ASP A 60 5.38 4.74 8.98
CA ASP A 60 5.95 4.69 10.32
C ASP A 60 6.98 5.83 10.47
N ASP A 61 8.28 5.54 10.46
CA ASP A 61 9.36 6.51 10.32
C ASP A 61 9.62 6.86 8.84
N VAL A 62 9.38 5.89 7.95
CA VAL A 62 9.56 6.03 6.50
C VAL A 62 8.27 5.64 5.80
N MET A 63 7.94 6.36 4.74
CA MET A 63 6.78 6.02 3.92
C MET A 63 7.16 4.96 2.90
N HIS A 64 6.45 3.83 2.96
CA HIS A 64 6.60 2.72 2.03
C HIS A 64 5.31 2.55 1.23
N VAL A 65 5.42 2.53 -0.09
CA VAL A 65 4.27 2.33 -0.98
C VAL A 65 4.60 1.26 -2.00
N HIS A 66 3.77 0.24 -2.06
CA HIS A 66 3.92 -0.91 -2.92
C HIS A 66 2.65 -1.12 -3.72
N VAL A 67 2.77 -1.05 -5.04
CA VAL A 67 1.66 -1.24 -5.97
C VAL A 67 2.06 -2.34 -6.94
N ARG A 68 1.14 -3.26 -7.23
CA ARG A 68 1.35 -4.29 -8.24
C ARG A 68 1.81 -3.64 -9.55
N PRO A 69 2.92 -4.09 -10.17
CA PRO A 69 3.41 -3.56 -11.42
C PRO A 69 2.33 -3.42 -12.51
N ALA A 70 1.41 -4.37 -12.59
CA ALA A 70 0.27 -4.32 -13.53
C ALA A 70 -0.61 -3.06 -13.37
N TYR A 71 -0.59 -2.39 -12.22
CA TYR A 71 -1.43 -1.24 -11.86
C TYR A 71 -0.69 0.11 -11.83
N ARG A 72 0.63 0.14 -12.13
CA ARG A 72 1.45 1.37 -12.03
C ARG A 72 0.95 2.55 -12.86
N HIS A 73 0.26 2.30 -13.96
CA HIS A 73 -0.29 3.34 -14.85
C HIS A 73 -1.49 4.10 -14.25
N ARG A 74 -2.00 3.70 -13.08
CA ARG A 74 -3.23 4.26 -12.48
C ARG A 74 -3.01 5.31 -11.38
N GLN A 75 -1.81 5.88 -11.27
CA GLN A 75 -1.45 6.90 -10.26
C GLN A 75 -1.73 6.47 -8.81
N ILE A 76 -1.83 5.16 -8.55
CA ILE A 76 -2.16 4.60 -7.23
C ILE A 76 -1.10 5.03 -6.21
N GLU A 77 0.18 4.95 -6.58
CA GLU A 77 1.30 5.36 -5.72
C GLU A 77 1.15 6.82 -5.26
N THR A 78 0.85 7.74 -6.19
CA THR A 78 0.65 9.15 -5.89
C THR A 78 -0.54 9.39 -4.96
N THR A 79 -1.66 8.69 -5.18
CA THR A 79 -2.86 8.82 -4.35
C THR A 79 -2.62 8.29 -2.94
N VAL A 80 -2.02 7.10 -2.82
CA VAL A 80 -1.66 6.50 -1.52
C VAL A 80 -0.73 7.40 -0.74
N HIS A 81 0.28 7.98 -1.39
CA HIS A 81 1.21 8.92 -0.77
C HIS A 81 0.50 10.15 -0.19
N LYS A 82 -0.45 10.75 -0.94
CA LYS A 82 -1.24 11.90 -0.45
C LYS A 82 -2.13 11.52 0.74
N LEU A 83 -2.76 10.35 0.70
CA LEU A 83 -3.62 9.86 1.77
C LEU A 83 -2.81 9.60 3.05
N LEU A 84 -1.68 8.89 2.95
CA LEU A 84 -0.80 8.64 4.09
C LEU A 84 -0.31 9.95 4.74
N GLN A 85 0.10 10.93 3.93
CA GLN A 85 0.50 12.24 4.45
C GLN A 85 -0.64 12.99 5.16
N ALA A 86 -1.86 12.88 4.65
CA ALA A 86 -3.02 13.51 5.28
C ALA A 86 -3.36 12.83 6.62
N GLU A 87 -3.39 11.50 6.65
CA GLU A 87 -3.65 10.72 7.86
C GLU A 87 -2.59 10.98 8.94
N PHE A 88 -1.32 10.94 8.56
CA PHE A 88 -0.21 11.21 9.48
C PHE A 88 -0.29 12.61 10.09
N LYS A 89 -0.61 13.64 9.28
CA LYS A 89 -0.80 15.01 9.77
C LYS A 89 -1.99 15.11 10.73
N SER A 90 -3.11 14.46 10.42
CA SER A 90 -4.30 14.45 11.27
C SER A 90 -4.01 13.84 12.64
N LEU A 91 -3.30 12.71 12.69
CA LEU A 91 -2.90 12.07 13.95
C LEU A 91 -2.03 12.99 14.82
N HIS A 92 -1.08 13.70 14.21
CA HIS A 92 -0.19 14.61 14.94
C HIS A 92 -0.86 15.95 15.30
N ALA A 93 -1.90 16.37 14.57
CA ALA A 93 -2.68 17.55 14.89
C ALA A 93 -3.58 17.33 16.12
N LEU A 94 -4.06 16.10 16.33
CA LEU A 94 -4.91 15.70 17.47
C LEU A 94 -4.12 15.40 18.76
N ALA A 95 -2.79 15.29 18.67
CA ALA A 95 -1.91 15.02 19.80
C ALA A 95 -1.40 16.29 20.52
N LYS A 96 -1.87 17.48 20.13
CA LYS A 96 -1.58 18.78 20.75
C LYS A 96 -2.80 19.32 21.47
#